data_AF-A0A353B8I5-F1
#
_entry.id   AF-A0A353B8I5-F1
#
_cell.length_a   1.000
_cell.length_b   1.000
_cell.length_c   1.000
_cell.angle_alpha   90.00
_cell.angle_beta   90.00
_cell.angle_gamma   90.00
#
_symmetry.space_group_name_H-M   'P 1'
#
loop_
_entity.id
_entity.type
_entity.pdbx_description
1 polymer ?
#
loop_
_entity_poly.entity_id
_entity_poly.type
_entity_poly.pdbx_seq_one_letter_code
_entity_poly.pdbx_strand_id
1 'polypeptide(L)'
;MNRGNVLKAARFAIVVWFCFHSVCTPAVACPFCNALASSFRDELADLDFVVLAKCQRVASLETEAPIHTFRVGEVFKTGQGDKRKGVASGDLLNAYSFQSFHVGDQVILSGVADSSEVAWSPSEALAPAAVRYVHSVVKLEKSNHKNNEQDSASKVNDQWLNLYWESLTSNDSWIRRDAYNALATVSIAQLRSWVANIKAEDVKKRIEKLDTSTSHRRFYWTVLGLCGSKPDADFVKRMIFESPKSVASDGIEQDHVGMDAAISCYLLLGGQKALDDVAKRILVSSEFGVSARFAALSALRVHAQEFDVLDKKQICTALAALLDDSSFADVVIPDLSRLEDWRHVPKLVKRFHSIEPHEQYMRLPIINYLRRCPLETAKEALIECKKVDPDTYRRAEIIFPLPPNDSDKRLTWRVGLDRSTAFKAPLSRNGLI
;
A
#
# COMPACT_ATOMS: atom_id res chain seq x y z
N MET A 1 -20.39 26.73 47.00
CA MET A 1 -19.03 26.72 47.59
C MET A 1 -18.67 25.26 47.82
N ASN A 2 -17.69 24.67 47.14
CA ASN A 2 -16.28 24.93 47.41
C ASN A 2 -15.43 24.86 46.12
N ARG A 3 -14.79 25.99 45.78
CA ARG A 3 -13.94 26.23 44.61
C ARG A 3 -12.49 25.82 44.93
N GLY A 4 -12.18 24.53 44.84
CA GLY A 4 -10.84 24.02 45.22
C GLY A 4 -10.14 23.10 44.22
N ASN A 5 -10.86 22.39 43.35
CA ASN A 5 -10.28 21.27 42.58
C ASN A 5 -10.25 21.45 41.05
N VAL A 6 -10.54 22.65 40.53
CA VAL A 6 -10.56 22.92 39.08
C VAL A 6 -9.22 23.51 38.58
N LEU A 7 -8.23 23.73 39.46
CA LEU A 7 -6.95 24.38 39.13
C LEU A 7 -5.70 23.48 39.16
N LYS A 8 -5.86 22.17 38.93
CA LYS A 8 -4.72 21.23 38.73
C LYS A 8 -4.67 20.58 37.33
N ALA A 9 -5.60 20.93 36.44
CA ALA A 9 -5.64 20.40 35.06
C ALA A 9 -4.90 21.27 34.02
N ALA A 10 -4.21 22.33 34.43
CA ALA A 10 -3.58 23.27 33.51
C ALA A 10 -2.27 23.81 34.08
N ARG A 11 -1.15 23.09 33.87
CA ARG A 11 0.24 23.60 33.77
C ARG A 11 1.25 22.46 33.84
N PHE A 12 1.73 22.00 32.69
CA PHE A 12 3.03 21.38 32.34
C PHE A 12 2.81 20.68 30.98
N ALA A 13 2.78 21.37 29.84
CA ALA A 13 3.85 22.11 29.16
C ALA A 13 5.10 21.25 28.84
N ILE A 14 5.11 20.76 27.60
CA ILE A 14 6.23 20.74 26.64
C ILE A 14 7.44 19.89 27.05
N VAL A 15 7.54 18.69 26.46
CA VAL A 15 8.84 18.06 26.18
C VAL A 15 8.90 17.76 24.68
N VAL A 16 10.02 18.20 24.12
CA VAL A 16 10.35 18.33 22.71
C VAL A 16 10.56 16.95 22.09
N TRP A 17 9.80 16.67 21.03
CA TRP A 17 9.96 15.49 20.18
C TRP A 17 11.13 15.74 19.22
N PHE A 18 12.33 15.32 19.60
CA PHE A 18 13.47 15.25 18.69
C PHE A 18 13.33 14.00 17.84
N CYS A 19 12.72 14.12 16.66
CA CYS A 19 12.79 13.12 15.61
C CYS A 19 14.23 13.00 15.12
N PHE A 20 14.93 11.96 15.56
CA PHE A 20 16.08 11.45 14.82
C PHE A 20 15.58 11.02 13.44
N HIS A 21 15.86 11.85 12.43
CA HIS A 21 15.64 11.54 11.04
C HIS A 21 16.67 10.50 10.60
N SER A 22 16.37 9.22 10.82
CA SER A 22 16.90 8.19 9.94
C SER A 22 16.32 8.45 8.56
N VAL A 23 17.18 8.82 7.62
CA VAL A 23 16.87 8.84 6.19
C VAL A 23 16.66 7.38 5.77
N CYS A 24 15.47 6.86 6.02
CA CYS A 24 15.00 5.66 5.34
C CYS A 24 14.64 6.10 3.92
N THR A 25 15.40 5.67 2.93
CA THR A 25 14.89 5.53 1.57
C THR A 25 13.58 4.74 1.65
N PRO A 26 12.42 5.29 1.23
CA PRO A 26 11.20 4.51 1.22
C PRO A 26 11.42 3.36 0.23
N ALA A 27 11.48 2.13 0.74
CA ALA A 27 11.26 0.97 -0.10
C ALA A 27 9.83 1.12 -0.65
N VAL A 28 9.71 1.33 -1.96
CA VAL A 28 8.40 1.39 -2.62
C VAL A 28 7.84 -0.02 -2.56
N ALA A 29 6.93 -0.27 -1.61
CA ALA A 29 6.24 -1.55 -1.46
C ALA A 29 5.50 -1.95 -2.76
N CYS A 30 5.08 -3.21 -2.86
CA CYS A 30 4.33 -3.73 -4.00
C CYS A 30 3.13 -2.82 -4.36
N PRO A 31 3.09 -2.23 -5.57
CA PRO A 31 2.08 -1.23 -5.93
C PRO A 31 0.68 -1.83 -6.20
N PHE A 32 0.57 -3.16 -6.24
CA PHE A 32 -0.69 -3.89 -6.45
C PHE A 32 -1.25 -4.53 -5.17
N CYS A 33 -0.51 -4.43 -4.07
CA CYS A 33 -0.85 -5.11 -2.84
C CYS A 33 -1.85 -4.25 -2.02
N ASN A 34 -2.95 -4.84 -1.58
CA ASN A 34 -3.97 -4.16 -0.74
C ASN A 34 -3.43 -3.90 0.68
N ALA A 35 -4.12 -3.04 1.45
CA ALA A 35 -3.83 -2.69 2.84
C ALA A 35 -3.27 -3.87 3.65
N LEU A 36 -2.05 -3.69 4.15
CA LEU A 36 -1.28 -4.72 4.80
C LEU A 36 -1.48 -4.58 6.31
N ALA A 37 -1.95 -5.65 6.95
CA ALA A 37 -1.67 -5.80 8.37
C ALA A 37 -0.16 -6.06 8.52
N SER A 38 0.41 -5.65 9.65
CA SER A 38 1.80 -5.98 9.99
C SER A 38 1.99 -7.50 9.91
N SER A 39 3.12 -7.92 9.33
CA SER A 39 3.57 -9.30 9.46
C SER A 39 4.16 -9.53 10.85
N PHE A 40 4.28 -10.77 11.27
CA PHE A 40 4.95 -11.17 12.49
C PHE A 40 6.42 -10.72 12.51
N ARG A 41 7.06 -10.62 11.34
CA ARG A 41 8.40 -10.05 11.24
C ARG A 41 8.42 -8.55 11.50
N ASP A 42 7.41 -7.81 11.01
CA ASP A 42 7.25 -6.40 11.33
C ASP A 42 6.98 -6.21 12.84
N GLU A 43 6.15 -7.07 13.45
CA GLU A 43 5.93 -7.05 14.90
C GLU A 43 7.23 -7.29 15.69
N LEU A 44 8.06 -8.26 15.26
CA LEU A 44 9.38 -8.50 15.84
C LEU A 44 10.32 -7.29 15.68
N ALA A 45 10.23 -6.55 14.57
CA ALA A 45 11.05 -5.38 14.32
C ALA A 45 10.60 -4.17 15.16
N ASP A 46 9.29 -3.88 15.15
CA ASP A 46 8.73 -2.60 15.57
C ASP A 46 8.28 -2.57 17.03
N LEU A 47 7.88 -3.72 17.61
CA LEU A 47 7.29 -3.76 18.95
C LEU A 47 8.34 -4.05 20.04
N ASP A 48 8.10 -3.56 21.26
CA ASP A 48 9.07 -3.66 22.35
C ASP A 48 9.20 -5.08 22.89
N PHE A 49 8.08 -5.79 22.98
CA PHE A 49 7.99 -7.14 23.51
C PHE A 49 7.25 -8.06 22.57
N VAL A 50 7.78 -9.27 22.36
CA VAL A 50 7.11 -10.30 21.59
C VAL A 50 7.37 -11.65 22.24
N VAL A 51 6.30 -12.35 22.64
CA VAL A 51 6.39 -13.63 23.35
C VAL A 51 5.39 -14.65 22.79
N LEU A 52 5.74 -15.93 22.90
CA LEU A 52 4.80 -17.04 22.70
C LEU A 52 4.23 -17.44 24.05
N ALA A 53 2.91 -17.39 24.19
CA ALA A 53 2.21 -17.67 25.44
C ALA A 53 1.09 -18.70 25.25
N LYS A 54 0.61 -19.24 26.36
CA LYS A 54 -0.56 -20.13 26.42
C LYS A 54 -1.69 -19.47 27.20
N CYS A 55 -2.91 -19.50 26.68
CA CYS A 55 -4.08 -19.03 27.41
C CYS A 55 -4.26 -19.89 28.67
N GLN A 56 -4.26 -19.25 29.85
CA GLN A 56 -4.45 -19.92 31.13
C GLN A 56 -5.86 -19.66 31.69
N ARG A 57 -6.42 -18.48 31.43
CA ARG A 57 -7.77 -18.11 31.87
C ARG A 57 -8.44 -17.24 30.81
N VAL A 58 -9.61 -17.68 30.38
CA VAL A 58 -10.47 -16.96 29.43
C VAL A 58 -11.39 -16.02 30.23
N ALA A 59 -11.51 -14.78 29.80
CA ALA A 59 -12.49 -13.84 30.38
C ALA A 59 -13.89 -14.11 29.84
N SER A 60 -14.92 -13.72 30.61
CA SER A 60 -16.28 -13.63 30.07
C SER A 60 -16.34 -12.54 29.01
N LEU A 61 -16.82 -12.90 27.82
CA LEU A 61 -17.02 -11.97 26.70
C LEU A 61 -18.20 -11.01 26.92
N GLU A 62 -19.00 -11.21 27.97
CA GLU A 62 -20.11 -10.30 28.36
C GLU A 62 -19.62 -9.02 29.04
N THR A 63 -18.33 -8.93 29.34
CA THR A 63 -17.72 -7.73 29.90
C THR A 63 -17.41 -6.72 28.80
N GLU A 64 -17.51 -5.41 29.10
CA GLU A 64 -17.10 -4.37 28.13
C GLU A 64 -15.59 -4.43 27.81
N ALA A 65 -14.81 -5.05 28.71
CA ALA A 65 -13.37 -5.20 28.59
C ALA A 65 -12.87 -6.63 28.95
N PRO A 66 -13.07 -7.67 28.11
CA PRO A 66 -12.57 -9.03 28.39
C PRO A 66 -11.05 -9.10 28.53
N ILE A 67 -10.58 -9.35 29.76
CA ILE A 67 -9.15 -9.51 30.10
C ILE A 67 -8.81 -10.99 30.29
N HIS A 68 -8.15 -11.57 29.29
CA HIS A 68 -7.64 -12.93 29.33
C HIS A 68 -6.27 -12.96 30.02
N THR A 69 -5.96 -14.07 30.69
CA THR A 69 -4.65 -14.29 31.32
C THR A 69 -3.89 -15.37 30.56
N PHE A 70 -2.65 -15.06 30.21
CA PHE A 70 -1.77 -15.91 29.43
C PHE A 70 -0.49 -16.20 30.21
N ARG A 71 0.01 -17.42 30.10
CA ARG A 71 1.31 -17.81 30.65
C ARG A 71 2.37 -17.76 29.57
N VAL A 72 3.43 -17.00 29.79
CA VAL A 72 4.58 -16.91 28.87
C VAL A 72 5.26 -18.27 28.79
N GLY A 73 5.41 -18.79 27.58
CA GLY A 73 6.18 -19.99 27.31
C GLY A 73 7.59 -19.63 26.85
N GLU A 74 7.70 -18.84 25.79
CA GLU A 74 8.98 -18.42 25.21
C GLU A 74 8.99 -16.91 24.95
N VAL A 75 10.16 -16.31 25.12
CA VAL A 75 10.38 -14.88 24.91
C VAL A 75 11.19 -14.68 23.64
N PHE A 76 10.61 -14.03 22.63
CA PHE A 76 11.30 -13.75 21.36
C PHE A 76 12.00 -12.39 21.37
N LYS A 77 11.37 -11.38 21.99
CA LYS A 77 11.92 -10.02 22.14
C LYS A 77 11.52 -9.43 23.49
N THR A 78 12.45 -8.68 24.08
CA THR A 78 12.24 -7.87 25.29
C THR A 78 12.70 -6.46 25.05
N GLY A 79 12.03 -5.46 25.63
CA GLY A 79 12.39 -4.05 25.49
C GLY A 79 13.86 -3.80 25.80
N GLN A 80 14.58 -3.14 24.88
CA GLN A 80 15.97 -2.76 25.10
C GLN A 80 16.03 -1.60 26.11
N GLY A 81 16.88 -1.72 27.14
CA GLY A 81 17.34 -0.55 27.91
C GLY A 81 16.80 -0.35 29.32
N ASP A 82 15.82 -1.13 29.81
CA ASP A 82 15.41 -1.04 31.22
C ASP A 82 15.37 -2.42 31.90
N LYS A 83 16.35 -2.66 32.78
CA LYS A 83 16.48 -3.88 33.59
C LYS A 83 15.30 -4.10 34.56
N ARG A 84 14.33 -3.17 34.63
CA ARG A 84 13.19 -3.17 35.56
C ARG A 84 11.86 -3.66 34.97
N LYS A 85 11.80 -4.04 33.69
CA LYS A 85 10.60 -4.60 33.01
C LYS A 85 10.93 -5.91 32.26
N GLY A 86 11.58 -6.87 32.91
CA GLY A 86 11.89 -8.16 32.30
C GLY A 86 10.66 -9.06 32.25
N VAL A 87 10.28 -9.49 31.04
CA VAL A 87 9.30 -10.57 30.84
C VAL A 87 10.08 -11.88 30.72
N ALA A 88 9.72 -12.88 31.52
CA ALA A 88 10.38 -14.17 31.58
C ALA A 88 9.40 -15.31 31.26
N SER A 89 9.97 -16.46 30.89
CA SER A 89 9.20 -17.71 30.78
C SER A 89 8.56 -18.04 32.12
N GLY A 90 7.27 -18.41 32.10
CA GLY A 90 6.47 -18.71 33.27
C GLY A 90 5.62 -17.54 33.78
N ASP A 91 5.92 -16.30 33.39
CA ASP A 91 5.17 -15.11 33.80
C ASP A 91 3.71 -15.16 33.35
N LEU A 92 2.84 -14.49 34.12
CA LEU A 92 1.43 -14.30 33.79
C LEU A 92 1.21 -12.90 33.26
N LEU A 93 0.71 -12.80 32.03
CA LEU A 93 0.40 -11.56 31.36
C LEU A 93 -1.12 -11.46 31.16
N ASN A 94 -1.66 -10.28 31.39
CA ASN A 94 -3.06 -9.97 31.13
C ASN A 94 -3.14 -9.16 29.85
N ALA A 95 -4.02 -9.56 28.94
CA ALA A 95 -4.25 -8.82 27.71
C ALA A 95 -5.74 -8.72 27.42
N TYR A 96 -6.14 -7.53 26.99
CA TYR A 96 -7.50 -7.25 26.57
C TYR A 96 -7.73 -7.79 25.14
N SER A 97 -8.80 -8.54 24.93
CA SER A 97 -9.18 -8.99 23.59
C SER A 97 -10.62 -9.47 23.52
N PHE A 98 -11.32 -9.09 22.46
CA PHE A 98 -12.64 -9.61 22.10
C PHE A 98 -12.59 -10.96 21.37
N GLN A 99 -11.40 -11.50 21.10
CA GLN A 99 -11.28 -12.80 20.47
C GLN A 99 -11.64 -13.92 21.46
N SER A 100 -12.17 -15.00 20.90
CA SER A 100 -12.48 -16.22 21.65
C SER A 100 -11.24 -17.09 21.77
N PHE A 101 -10.92 -17.50 23.00
CA PHE A 101 -9.83 -18.43 23.30
C PHE A 101 -10.34 -19.60 24.13
N HIS A 102 -9.61 -20.70 24.09
CA HIS A 102 -9.72 -21.81 25.03
C HIS A 102 -8.46 -21.88 25.90
N VAL A 103 -8.63 -22.38 27.11
CA VAL A 103 -7.47 -22.67 27.98
C VAL A 103 -6.57 -23.68 27.27
N GLY A 104 -5.28 -23.34 27.15
CA GLY A 104 -4.27 -24.12 26.44
C GLY A 104 -3.91 -23.58 25.06
N ASP A 105 -4.73 -22.71 24.46
CA ASP A 105 -4.45 -22.11 23.15
C ASP A 105 -3.11 -21.37 23.16
N GLN A 106 -2.30 -21.58 22.11
CA GLN A 106 -1.04 -20.86 21.94
C GLN A 106 -1.29 -19.57 21.17
N VAL A 107 -0.72 -18.45 21.63
CA VAL A 107 -0.84 -17.13 21.00
C VAL A 107 0.50 -16.43 20.97
N ILE A 108 0.68 -15.53 20.01
CA ILE A 108 1.70 -14.48 20.12
C ILE A 108 1.09 -13.35 20.96
N LEU A 109 1.84 -12.88 21.95
CA LEU A 109 1.56 -11.63 22.64
C LEU A 109 2.61 -10.61 22.25
N SER A 110 2.14 -9.51 21.69
CA SER A 110 2.98 -8.38 21.29
C SER A 110 2.67 -7.18 22.18
N GLY A 111 3.72 -6.50 22.63
CA GLY A 111 3.64 -5.49 23.68
C GLY A 111 4.37 -4.20 23.33
N VAL A 112 3.74 -3.07 23.64
CA VAL A 112 4.35 -1.73 23.57
C VAL A 112 4.54 -1.20 24.98
N ALA A 113 5.74 -0.70 25.28
CA ALA A 113 6.03 -0.06 26.56
C ALA A 113 5.32 1.30 26.63
N ASP A 114 4.46 1.47 27.63
CA ASP A 114 3.86 2.76 27.97
C ASP A 114 4.28 3.12 29.39
N SER A 115 5.04 4.21 29.55
CA SER A 115 5.42 4.84 30.83
C SER A 115 5.83 3.84 31.94
N SER A 116 4.89 3.27 32.70
CA SER A 116 5.14 2.26 33.76
C SER A 116 4.70 0.82 33.43
N GLU A 117 3.88 0.58 32.41
CA GLU A 117 3.30 -0.72 32.08
C GLU A 117 3.64 -1.17 30.64
N VAL A 118 3.16 -2.34 30.24
CA VAL A 118 3.24 -2.84 28.87
C VAL A 118 1.81 -3.12 28.41
N ALA A 119 1.40 -2.46 27.33
CA ALA A 119 0.12 -2.72 26.70
C ALA A 119 0.24 -3.96 25.80
N TRP A 120 -0.37 -5.08 26.23
CA TRP A 120 -0.32 -6.35 25.52
C TRP A 120 -1.49 -6.55 24.58
N SER A 121 -1.19 -7.04 23.38
CA SER A 121 -2.17 -7.43 22.35
C SER A 121 -1.96 -8.90 21.96
N PRO A 122 -2.96 -9.78 22.11
CA PRO A 122 -2.86 -11.16 21.65
C PRO A 122 -3.23 -11.30 20.18
N SER A 123 -2.52 -12.20 19.49
CA SER A 123 -2.96 -12.76 18.21
C SER A 123 -4.17 -13.68 18.38
N GLU A 124 -4.73 -14.12 17.26
CA GLU A 124 -5.61 -15.30 17.26
C GLU A 124 -4.86 -16.57 17.70
N ALA A 125 -5.62 -17.59 18.11
CA ALA A 125 -5.07 -18.88 18.52
C ALA A 125 -4.30 -19.54 17.36
N LEU A 126 -3.08 -19.98 17.64
CA LEU A 126 -2.16 -20.55 16.68
C LEU A 126 -2.26 -22.08 16.68
N ALA A 127 -2.41 -22.66 15.50
CA ALA A 127 -2.23 -24.09 15.32
C ALA A 127 -0.74 -24.48 15.47
N PRO A 128 -0.43 -25.76 15.75
CA PRO A 128 0.96 -26.21 15.90
C PRO A 128 1.86 -25.92 14.69
N ALA A 129 1.30 -25.84 13.48
CA ALA A 129 2.04 -25.46 12.29
C ALA A 129 2.46 -23.99 12.31
N ALA A 130 1.56 -23.08 12.72
CA ALA A 130 1.86 -21.66 12.85
C ALA A 130 2.94 -21.41 13.91
N VAL A 131 2.91 -22.14 15.03
CA VAL A 131 3.97 -22.06 16.05
C VAL A 131 5.34 -22.45 15.49
N ARG A 132 5.42 -23.54 14.70
CA ARG A 132 6.68 -23.93 14.04
C ARG A 132 7.16 -22.87 13.06
N TYR A 133 6.24 -22.29 12.28
CA TYR A 133 6.57 -21.21 11.36
C TYR A 133 7.11 -19.98 12.09
N VAL A 134 6.50 -19.58 13.21
CA VAL A 134 6.97 -18.49 14.07
C VAL A 134 8.41 -18.74 14.54
N HIS A 135 8.75 -19.95 14.96
CA HIS A 135 10.13 -20.29 15.32
C HIS A 135 11.09 -20.21 14.13
N SER A 136 10.66 -20.60 12.92
CA SER A 136 11.46 -20.45 11.71
C SER A 136 11.75 -18.98 11.42
N VAL A 137 10.75 -18.10 11.57
CA VAL A 137 10.92 -16.65 11.45
C VAL A 137 11.94 -16.16 12.49
N VAL A 138 11.70 -16.39 13.78
CA VAL A 138 12.62 -15.93 14.84
C VAL A 138 14.05 -16.43 14.65
N LYS A 139 14.24 -17.67 14.18
CA LYS A 139 15.55 -18.25 13.90
C LYS A 139 16.29 -17.50 12.77
N LEU A 140 15.59 -17.18 11.68
CA LEU A 140 16.16 -16.42 10.58
C LEU A 140 16.53 -14.98 11.02
N GLU A 141 15.70 -14.34 11.86
CA GLU A 141 15.97 -12.96 12.32
C GLU A 141 17.20 -12.89 13.21
N LYS A 142 17.34 -13.86 14.13
CA LYS A 142 18.54 -14.01 14.95
C LYS A 142 19.79 -14.32 14.14
N SER A 143 19.65 -15.01 13.00
CA SER A 143 20.78 -15.32 12.11
C SER A 143 21.21 -14.09 11.32
N ASN A 144 20.26 -13.24 10.92
CA ASN A 144 20.52 -11.98 10.22
C ASN A 144 21.33 -11.00 11.07
N HIS A 145 20.96 -10.81 12.33
CA HIS A 145 21.66 -9.90 13.25
C HIS A 145 23.12 -10.29 13.55
N LYS A 146 23.52 -11.54 13.32
CA LYS A 146 24.90 -12.00 13.55
C LYS A 146 25.84 -11.70 12.38
N ASN A 147 25.30 -11.54 11.18
CA ASN A 147 26.09 -11.39 9.95
C ASN A 147 26.15 -9.91 9.54
N ASN A 148 26.92 -9.11 10.27
CA ASN A 148 27.14 -7.68 10.04
C ASN A 148 28.13 -7.41 8.87
N GLU A 149 28.12 -8.23 7.82
CA GLU A 149 28.99 -8.06 6.64
C GLU A 149 28.16 -7.82 5.38
N GLN A 150 28.55 -6.80 4.62
CA GLN A 150 27.88 -6.24 3.44
C GLN A 150 27.47 -7.30 2.38
N ASP A 151 28.21 -8.41 2.28
CA ASP A 151 27.94 -9.52 1.33
C ASP A 151 26.92 -10.55 1.83
N SER A 152 26.59 -10.55 3.13
CA SER A 152 25.65 -11.49 3.73
C SER A 152 24.20 -10.96 3.76
N ALA A 153 23.98 -9.65 3.59
CA ALA A 153 22.65 -9.05 3.66
C ALA A 153 21.73 -9.55 2.54
N SER A 154 22.23 -9.68 1.30
CA SER A 154 21.42 -10.17 0.16
C SER A 154 21.00 -11.64 0.33
N LYS A 155 21.93 -12.52 0.74
CA LYS A 155 21.63 -13.95 0.92
C LYS A 155 20.68 -14.22 2.08
N VAL A 156 20.81 -13.48 3.18
CA VAL A 156 19.89 -13.61 4.32
C VAL A 156 18.50 -13.10 3.95
N ASN A 157 18.42 -12.06 3.12
CA ASN A 157 17.14 -11.55 2.62
C ASN A 157 16.40 -12.59 1.76
N ASP A 158 17.10 -13.35 0.92
CA ASP A 158 16.48 -14.38 0.08
C ASP A 158 15.93 -15.57 0.90
N GLN A 159 16.57 -15.92 2.03
CA GLN A 159 16.07 -17.00 2.90
C GLN A 159 14.68 -16.68 3.47
N TRP A 160 14.45 -15.41 3.82
CA TRP A 160 13.15 -14.92 4.24
C TRP A 160 12.11 -15.01 3.15
N LEU A 161 12.45 -14.49 1.97
CA LEU A 161 11.55 -14.52 0.82
C LEU A 161 11.18 -15.95 0.43
N ASN A 162 12.13 -16.89 0.50
CA ASN A 162 11.87 -18.31 0.27
C ASN A 162 10.93 -18.92 1.32
N LEU A 163 11.15 -18.65 2.61
CA LEU A 163 10.27 -19.10 3.68
C LEU A 163 8.83 -18.63 3.44
N TYR A 164 8.64 -17.34 3.15
CA TYR A 164 7.31 -16.78 2.89
C TYR A 164 6.69 -17.34 1.61
N TRP A 165 7.45 -17.47 0.53
CA TRP A 165 6.98 -18.05 -0.74
C TRP A 165 6.43 -19.48 -0.59
N GLU A 166 7.13 -20.33 0.16
CA GLU A 166 6.66 -21.67 0.48
C GLU A 166 5.41 -21.64 1.37
N SER A 167 5.38 -20.70 2.31
CA SER A 167 4.30 -20.52 3.29
C SER A 167 2.99 -20.02 2.67
N LEU A 168 3.02 -19.35 1.51
CA LEU A 168 1.82 -18.95 0.75
C LEU A 168 0.92 -20.13 0.36
N THR A 169 1.47 -21.35 0.28
CA THR A 169 0.74 -22.58 -0.02
C THR A 169 0.31 -23.37 1.22
N SER A 170 0.51 -22.83 2.43
CA SER A 170 0.11 -23.49 3.66
C SER A 170 -1.41 -23.75 3.72
N ASN A 171 -1.81 -24.83 4.37
CA ASN A 171 -3.22 -25.09 4.71
C ASN A 171 -3.69 -24.24 5.90
N ASP A 172 -2.74 -23.66 6.65
CA ASP A 172 -3.01 -22.76 7.76
C ASP A 172 -3.21 -21.33 7.26
N SER A 173 -4.39 -20.76 7.51
CA SER A 173 -4.75 -19.41 7.05
C SER A 173 -3.91 -18.31 7.69
N TRP A 174 -3.49 -18.48 8.95
CA TRP A 174 -2.65 -17.50 9.64
C TRP A 174 -1.28 -17.42 8.97
N ILE A 175 -0.66 -18.58 8.70
CA ILE A 175 0.64 -18.67 8.01
C ILE A 175 0.57 -18.02 6.62
N ARG A 176 -0.46 -18.34 5.83
CA ARG A 176 -0.59 -17.77 4.49
C ARG A 176 -0.75 -16.25 4.53
N ARG A 177 -1.57 -15.74 5.44
CA ARG A 177 -1.83 -14.29 5.58
C ARG A 177 -0.55 -13.57 6.01
N ASP A 178 0.17 -14.10 6.99
CA ASP A 178 1.43 -13.54 7.46
C ASP A 178 2.49 -13.49 6.35
N ALA A 179 2.67 -14.61 5.64
CA ALA A 179 3.61 -14.70 4.53
C ALA A 179 3.27 -13.73 3.39
N TYR A 180 1.99 -13.57 3.05
CA TYR A 180 1.56 -12.57 2.08
C TYR A 180 1.87 -11.15 2.55
N ASN A 181 1.54 -10.81 3.80
CA ASN A 181 1.80 -9.49 4.35
C ASN A 181 3.30 -9.16 4.31
N ALA A 182 4.15 -10.12 4.69
CA ALA A 182 5.60 -9.97 4.65
C ALA A 182 6.15 -9.79 3.22
N LEU A 183 5.60 -10.51 2.23
CA LEU A 183 6.03 -10.39 0.84
C LEU A 183 5.52 -9.11 0.16
N ALA A 184 4.38 -8.59 0.59
CA ALA A 184 3.76 -7.41 0.01
C ALA A 184 4.49 -6.10 0.37
N THR A 185 5.26 -6.08 1.46
CA THR A 185 6.11 -4.92 1.82
C THR A 185 7.43 -4.88 1.04
N VAL A 186 7.77 -5.96 0.32
CA VAL A 186 9.02 -6.07 -0.43
C VAL A 186 9.01 -5.17 -1.65
N SER A 187 10.08 -4.41 -1.85
CA SER A 187 10.20 -3.53 -3.01
C SER A 187 10.33 -4.29 -4.33
N ILE A 188 9.87 -3.70 -5.43
CA ILE A 188 10.01 -4.28 -6.77
C ILE A 188 11.47 -4.57 -7.13
N ALA A 189 12.41 -3.72 -6.72
CA ALA A 189 13.84 -3.92 -6.96
C ALA A 189 14.36 -5.19 -6.29
N GLN A 190 13.99 -5.41 -5.03
CA GLN A 190 14.37 -6.60 -4.28
C GLN A 190 13.64 -7.86 -4.78
N LEU A 191 12.35 -7.74 -5.13
CA LEU A 191 11.62 -8.85 -5.74
C LEU A 191 12.30 -9.28 -7.05
N ARG A 192 12.72 -8.33 -7.90
CA ARG A 192 13.37 -8.64 -9.19
C ARG A 192 14.65 -9.46 -9.01
N SER A 193 15.49 -9.17 -8.01
CA SER A 193 16.69 -9.97 -7.75
C SER A 193 16.37 -11.37 -7.24
N TRP A 194 15.38 -11.48 -6.36
CA TRP A 194 15.00 -12.75 -5.74
C TRP A 194 14.31 -13.71 -6.72
N VAL A 195 13.34 -13.21 -7.49
CA VAL A 195 12.52 -14.04 -8.39
C VAL A 195 13.29 -14.58 -9.60
N ALA A 196 14.53 -14.14 -9.83
CA ALA A 196 15.37 -14.64 -10.94
C ALA A 196 15.59 -16.16 -10.91
N ASN A 197 15.44 -16.80 -9.74
CA ASN A 197 15.57 -18.24 -9.56
C ASN A 197 14.22 -18.98 -9.52
N ILE A 198 13.09 -18.27 -9.61
CA ILE A 198 11.76 -18.86 -9.60
C ILE A 198 11.37 -19.25 -11.03
N LYS A 199 10.92 -20.50 -11.21
CA LYS A 199 10.46 -20.97 -12.51
C LYS A 199 9.06 -20.44 -12.80
N ALA A 200 8.88 -19.77 -13.94
CA ALA A 200 7.58 -19.26 -14.40
C ALA A 200 6.48 -20.34 -14.37
N GLU A 201 6.82 -21.58 -14.70
CA GLU A 201 5.90 -22.72 -14.68
C GLU A 201 5.30 -23.00 -13.30
N ASP A 202 6.07 -22.83 -12.23
CA ASP A 202 5.59 -23.05 -10.87
C ASP A 202 4.64 -21.93 -10.44
N VAL A 203 4.87 -20.70 -10.94
CA VAL A 203 3.99 -19.55 -10.68
C VAL A 203 2.67 -19.70 -11.43
N LYS A 204 2.70 -20.13 -12.71
CA LYS A 204 1.49 -20.38 -13.51
C LYS A 204 0.57 -21.41 -12.84
N LYS A 205 1.13 -22.52 -12.32
CA LYS A 205 0.36 -23.51 -11.55
C LYS A 205 -0.32 -22.93 -10.32
N ARG A 206 0.34 -21.99 -9.62
CA ARG A 206 -0.24 -21.31 -8.44
C ARG A 206 -1.38 -20.35 -8.83
N ILE A 207 -1.27 -19.70 -9.98
CA ILE A 207 -2.30 -18.80 -10.54
C ILE A 207 -3.56 -19.57 -10.95
N GLU A 208 -3.39 -20.73 -11.61
CA GLU A 208 -4.49 -21.55 -12.11
C GLU A 208 -5.29 -22.24 -11.00
N LYS A 209 -4.70 -22.38 -9.80
CA LYS A 209 -5.36 -23.03 -8.68
C LYS A 209 -6.62 -22.27 -8.24
N LEU A 210 -7.76 -22.96 -8.25
CA LEU A 210 -9.08 -22.38 -8.00
C LEU A 210 -9.22 -21.76 -6.60
N ASP A 211 -8.56 -22.31 -5.59
CA ASP A 211 -8.64 -21.85 -4.19
C ASP A 211 -7.64 -20.74 -3.84
N THR A 212 -6.88 -20.24 -4.82
CA THR A 212 -5.97 -19.12 -4.62
C THR A 212 -6.76 -17.85 -4.36
N SER A 213 -6.57 -17.27 -3.17
CA SER A 213 -7.18 -15.98 -2.80
C SER A 213 -6.78 -14.87 -3.77
N THR A 214 -7.62 -13.85 -3.91
CA THR A 214 -7.36 -12.66 -4.73
C THR A 214 -5.98 -12.05 -4.46
N SER A 215 -5.66 -11.80 -3.19
CA SER A 215 -4.42 -11.13 -2.80
C SER A 215 -3.19 -11.95 -3.23
N HIS A 216 -3.23 -13.26 -3.01
CA HIS A 216 -2.15 -14.15 -3.48
C HIS A 216 -2.07 -14.18 -5.00
N ARG A 217 -3.22 -14.18 -5.70
CA ARG A 217 -3.24 -14.17 -7.16
C ARG A 217 -2.59 -12.91 -7.72
N ARG A 218 -2.86 -11.73 -7.15
CA ARG A 218 -2.15 -10.48 -7.51
C ARG A 218 -0.64 -10.57 -7.31
N PHE A 219 -0.22 -11.14 -6.19
CA PHE A 219 1.20 -11.35 -5.92
C PHE A 219 1.83 -12.31 -6.95
N TYR A 220 1.17 -13.43 -7.26
CA TYR A 220 1.67 -14.37 -8.27
C TYR A 220 1.75 -13.76 -9.67
N TRP A 221 0.80 -12.91 -10.07
CA TRP A 221 0.92 -12.15 -11.31
C TRP A 221 2.14 -11.24 -11.33
N THR A 222 2.41 -10.55 -10.21
CA THR A 222 3.59 -9.70 -10.07
C THR A 222 4.88 -10.52 -10.19
N VAL A 223 4.96 -11.68 -9.52
CA VAL A 223 6.11 -12.59 -9.62
C VAL A 223 6.28 -13.10 -11.05
N LEU A 224 5.21 -13.55 -11.70
CA LEU A 224 5.27 -14.04 -13.09
C LEU A 224 5.74 -12.94 -14.06
N GLY A 225 5.31 -11.70 -13.86
CA GLY A 225 5.77 -10.58 -14.69
C GLY A 225 7.26 -10.29 -14.55
N LEU A 226 7.85 -10.61 -13.39
CA LEU A 226 9.27 -10.38 -13.11
C LEU A 226 10.18 -11.57 -13.46
N CYS A 227 9.72 -12.82 -13.31
CA CYS A 227 10.51 -14.03 -13.60
C CYS A 227 10.17 -14.67 -14.95
N GLY A 228 9.07 -14.27 -15.58
CA GLY A 228 8.58 -14.83 -16.83
C GLY A 228 9.33 -14.33 -18.06
N SER A 229 8.94 -14.87 -19.20
CA SER A 229 9.54 -14.58 -20.50
C SER A 229 8.46 -14.18 -21.52
N LYS A 230 8.86 -13.67 -22.71
CA LYS A 230 7.92 -13.32 -23.79
C LYS A 230 6.94 -14.45 -24.15
N PRO A 231 7.35 -15.73 -24.24
CA PRO A 231 6.42 -16.86 -24.41
C PRO A 231 5.32 -16.98 -23.36
N ASP A 232 5.57 -16.56 -22.11
CA ASP A 232 4.57 -16.60 -21.05
C ASP A 232 3.48 -15.52 -21.24
N ALA A 233 3.71 -14.50 -22.07
CA ALA A 233 2.71 -13.48 -22.39
C ALA A 233 1.44 -14.09 -23.00
N ASP A 234 1.56 -15.14 -23.81
CA ASP A 234 0.39 -15.83 -24.40
C ASP A 234 -0.45 -16.51 -23.33
N PHE A 235 0.16 -17.06 -22.27
CA PHE A 235 -0.58 -17.58 -21.13
C PHE A 235 -1.39 -16.48 -20.44
N VAL A 236 -0.74 -15.34 -20.12
CA VAL A 236 -1.42 -14.22 -19.46
C VAL A 236 -2.54 -13.65 -20.34
N LYS A 237 -2.30 -13.54 -21.65
CA LYS A 237 -3.30 -13.10 -22.63
C LYS A 237 -4.56 -13.96 -22.56
N ARG A 238 -4.43 -15.30 -22.59
CA ARG A 238 -5.58 -16.20 -22.48
C ARG A 238 -6.32 -16.03 -21.15
N MET A 239 -5.58 -15.85 -20.06
CA MET A 239 -6.16 -15.65 -18.73
C MET A 239 -6.96 -14.34 -18.62
N ILE A 240 -6.53 -13.27 -19.31
CA ILE A 240 -7.23 -11.98 -19.29
C ILE A 240 -8.43 -11.98 -20.24
N PHE A 241 -8.25 -12.51 -21.46
CA PHE A 241 -9.14 -12.24 -22.58
C PHE A 241 -10.02 -13.42 -23.01
N GLU A 242 -9.66 -14.64 -22.64
CA GLU A 242 -10.32 -15.86 -23.14
C GLU A 242 -10.92 -16.71 -22.01
N SER A 243 -10.59 -16.41 -20.75
CA SER A 243 -11.18 -17.10 -19.61
C SER A 243 -12.67 -16.78 -19.51
N PRO A 244 -13.53 -17.78 -19.25
CA PRO A 244 -14.95 -17.54 -19.02
C PRO A 244 -15.10 -16.47 -17.93
N LYS A 245 -15.88 -15.42 -18.20
CA LYS A 245 -16.23 -14.44 -17.16
C LYS A 245 -16.89 -15.20 -16.02
N SER A 246 -16.17 -15.36 -14.91
CA SER A 246 -16.67 -16.08 -13.75
C SER A 246 -17.80 -15.27 -13.13
N VAL A 247 -19.03 -15.76 -13.24
CA VAL A 247 -20.17 -15.22 -12.50
C VAL A 247 -20.06 -15.76 -11.08
N ALA A 248 -20.00 -14.88 -10.07
CA ALA A 248 -20.03 -15.34 -8.68
C ALA A 248 -21.41 -15.96 -8.37
N SER A 249 -21.45 -16.80 -7.32
CA SER A 249 -22.65 -17.46 -6.82
C SER A 249 -23.76 -16.49 -6.35
N ASP A 250 -23.47 -15.19 -6.25
CA ASP A 250 -24.39 -14.11 -5.88
C ASP A 250 -24.83 -13.23 -7.08
N GLY A 251 -24.50 -13.62 -8.33
CA GLY A 251 -24.90 -12.89 -9.53
C GLY A 251 -24.10 -11.61 -9.79
N ILE A 252 -23.08 -11.33 -8.98
CA ILE A 252 -22.09 -10.29 -9.27
C ILE A 252 -21.10 -10.92 -10.26
N GLU A 253 -20.86 -10.31 -11.42
CA GLU A 253 -19.70 -10.70 -12.23
C GLU A 253 -18.49 -10.67 -11.28
N GLN A 254 -17.73 -11.78 -11.14
CA GLN A 254 -16.37 -11.65 -10.62
C GLN A 254 -15.58 -10.94 -11.70
N ASP A 255 -15.85 -9.65 -11.86
CA ASP A 255 -15.03 -8.72 -12.56
C ASP A 255 -13.68 -8.76 -11.83
N HIS A 256 -12.81 -9.61 -12.35
CA HIS A 256 -11.43 -9.22 -12.57
C HIS A 256 -10.66 -8.89 -11.28
N VAL A 257 -10.90 -9.63 -10.20
CA VAL A 257 -10.18 -9.42 -8.94
C VAL A 257 -8.70 -9.80 -9.14
N GLY A 258 -7.84 -8.79 -9.12
CA GLY A 258 -6.40 -8.93 -9.44
C GLY A 258 -6.04 -8.79 -10.92
N MET A 259 -6.97 -8.30 -11.75
CA MET A 259 -6.74 -8.05 -13.17
C MET A 259 -5.75 -6.91 -13.41
N ASP A 260 -5.63 -5.95 -12.51
CA ASP A 260 -4.60 -4.91 -12.55
C ASP A 260 -3.19 -5.53 -12.57
N ALA A 261 -2.93 -6.45 -11.65
CA ALA A 261 -1.67 -7.20 -11.61
C ALA A 261 -1.51 -8.12 -12.83
N ALA A 262 -2.59 -8.75 -13.30
CA ALA A 262 -2.56 -9.60 -14.51
C ALA A 262 -2.22 -8.78 -15.77
N ILE A 263 -2.87 -7.63 -15.98
CA ILE A 263 -2.61 -6.72 -17.08
C ILE A 263 -1.17 -6.21 -16.98
N SER A 264 -0.72 -5.82 -15.77
CA SER A 264 0.67 -5.41 -15.55
C SER A 264 1.67 -6.50 -15.93
N CYS A 265 1.39 -7.76 -15.56
CA CYS A 265 2.18 -8.92 -15.96
C CYS A 265 2.19 -9.08 -17.50
N TYR A 266 1.05 -8.94 -18.16
CA TYR A 266 0.96 -9.02 -19.62
C TYR A 266 1.78 -7.91 -20.30
N LEU A 267 1.72 -6.68 -19.79
CA LEU A 267 2.51 -5.55 -20.27
C LEU A 267 4.03 -5.77 -20.08
N LEU A 268 4.46 -6.32 -18.95
CA LEU A 268 5.86 -6.65 -18.68
C LEU A 268 6.40 -7.69 -19.67
N LEU A 269 5.64 -8.75 -19.92
CA LEU A 269 6.06 -9.87 -20.76
C LEU A 269 5.90 -9.58 -22.26
N GLY A 270 4.85 -8.86 -22.64
CA GLY A 270 4.46 -8.62 -24.03
C GLY A 270 4.87 -7.25 -24.61
N GLY A 271 5.29 -6.30 -23.76
CA GLY A 271 5.73 -4.97 -24.19
C GLY A 271 4.69 -4.23 -25.04
N GLN A 272 5.12 -3.57 -26.11
CA GLN A 272 4.25 -2.75 -26.96
C GLN A 272 3.04 -3.52 -27.52
N LYS A 273 3.21 -4.79 -27.90
CA LYS A 273 2.09 -5.60 -28.43
C LYS A 273 1.01 -5.79 -27.37
N ALA A 274 1.41 -6.01 -26.10
CA ALA A 274 0.46 -6.11 -25.00
C ALA A 274 -0.24 -4.77 -24.71
N LEU A 275 0.50 -3.66 -24.81
CA LEU A 275 -0.08 -2.31 -24.68
C LEU A 275 -1.16 -2.05 -25.74
N ASP A 276 -0.88 -2.39 -26.99
CA ASP A 276 -1.83 -2.22 -28.10
C ASP A 276 -3.10 -3.07 -27.88
N ASP A 277 -2.94 -4.32 -27.45
CA ASP A 277 -4.06 -5.22 -27.11
C ASP A 277 -4.90 -4.64 -25.96
N VAL A 278 -4.28 -4.19 -24.87
CA VAL A 278 -4.95 -3.60 -23.70
C VAL A 278 -5.68 -2.32 -24.08
N ALA A 279 -5.03 -1.42 -24.82
CA ALA A 279 -5.64 -0.17 -25.27
C ALA A 279 -6.87 -0.45 -26.16
N LYS A 280 -6.72 -1.32 -27.15
CA LYS A 280 -7.80 -1.61 -28.10
C LYS A 280 -8.96 -2.34 -27.44
N ARG A 281 -8.67 -3.40 -26.68
CA ARG A 281 -9.70 -4.32 -26.17
C ARG A 281 -10.27 -3.89 -24.83
N ILE A 282 -9.44 -3.43 -23.90
CA ILE A 282 -9.90 -3.08 -22.56
C ILE A 282 -10.30 -1.61 -22.51
N LEU A 283 -9.43 -0.69 -22.92
CA LEU A 283 -9.66 0.74 -22.71
C LEU A 283 -10.71 1.34 -23.66
N VAL A 284 -10.64 1.01 -24.95
CA VAL A 284 -11.46 1.64 -25.99
C VAL A 284 -12.73 0.87 -26.32
N SER A 285 -12.69 -0.47 -26.28
CA SER A 285 -13.86 -1.27 -26.65
C SER A 285 -14.89 -1.37 -25.51
N SER A 286 -16.12 -1.75 -25.86
CA SER A 286 -17.18 -2.10 -24.90
C SER A 286 -17.14 -3.57 -24.45
N GLU A 287 -16.11 -4.34 -24.81
CA GLU A 287 -15.94 -5.76 -24.45
C GLU A 287 -15.83 -5.94 -22.92
N PHE A 288 -15.25 -4.95 -22.25
CA PHE A 288 -14.95 -4.96 -20.82
C PHE A 288 -15.70 -3.85 -20.07
N GLY A 289 -16.12 -4.18 -18.84
CA GLY A 289 -16.81 -3.24 -17.96
C GLY A 289 -15.88 -2.18 -17.36
N VAL A 290 -16.48 -1.27 -16.60
CA VAL A 290 -15.79 -0.14 -15.95
C VAL A 290 -14.67 -0.61 -15.03
N SER A 291 -14.88 -1.69 -14.26
CA SER A 291 -13.89 -2.27 -13.34
C SER A 291 -12.60 -2.69 -14.04
N ALA A 292 -12.71 -3.34 -15.20
CA ALA A 292 -11.57 -3.78 -16.00
C ALA A 292 -10.79 -2.61 -16.60
N ARG A 293 -11.49 -1.54 -17.02
CA ARG A 293 -10.87 -0.30 -17.51
C ARG A 293 -10.08 0.39 -16.40
N PHE A 294 -10.61 0.46 -15.18
CA PHE A 294 -9.85 0.93 -14.01
C PHE A 294 -8.64 0.04 -13.69
N ALA A 295 -8.77 -1.28 -13.81
CA ALA A 295 -7.63 -2.18 -13.63
C ALA A 295 -6.51 -1.92 -14.65
N ALA A 296 -6.87 -1.69 -15.92
CA ALA A 296 -5.91 -1.29 -16.96
C ALA A 296 -5.24 0.06 -16.65
N LEU A 297 -6.01 1.06 -16.20
CA LEU A 297 -5.46 2.35 -15.76
C LEU A 297 -4.44 2.18 -14.62
N SER A 298 -4.77 1.39 -13.60
CA SER A 298 -3.86 1.09 -12.49
C SER A 298 -2.57 0.41 -12.97
N ALA A 299 -2.68 -0.56 -13.88
CA ALA A 299 -1.51 -1.21 -14.47
C ALA A 299 -0.61 -0.21 -15.23
N LEU A 300 -1.19 0.65 -16.08
CA LEU A 300 -0.45 1.66 -16.83
C LEU A 300 0.26 2.67 -15.92
N ARG A 301 -0.36 3.07 -14.81
CA ARG A 301 0.26 3.96 -13.81
C ARG A 301 1.51 3.34 -13.20
N VAL A 302 1.42 2.07 -12.79
CA VAL A 302 2.56 1.33 -12.26
C VAL A 302 3.66 1.22 -13.32
N HIS A 303 3.30 0.89 -14.56
CA HIS A 303 4.28 0.82 -15.65
C HIS A 303 4.99 2.14 -15.90
N ALA A 304 4.30 3.28 -15.81
CA ALA A 304 4.93 4.57 -16.00
C ALA A 304 5.87 4.99 -14.85
N GLN A 305 5.76 4.34 -13.68
CA GLN A 305 6.51 4.66 -12.45
C GLN A 305 7.64 3.66 -12.15
N GLU A 306 7.37 2.36 -12.27
CA GLU A 306 8.20 1.28 -11.74
C GLU A 306 8.98 0.51 -12.82
N PHE A 307 8.58 0.63 -14.09
CA PHE A 307 9.09 -0.20 -15.18
C PHE A 307 9.53 0.61 -16.40
N ASP A 308 10.64 0.21 -17.01
CA ASP A 308 11.18 0.83 -18.23
C ASP A 308 10.91 -0.01 -19.50
N VAL A 309 9.99 -0.99 -19.42
CA VAL A 309 9.66 -1.89 -20.54
C VAL A 309 8.86 -1.19 -21.63
N LEU A 310 8.08 -0.17 -21.27
CA LEU A 310 7.21 0.59 -22.17
C LEU A 310 7.66 2.04 -22.27
N ASP A 311 7.61 2.61 -23.47
CA ASP A 311 7.84 4.04 -23.66
C ASP A 311 6.71 4.85 -23.02
N LYS A 312 7.08 5.84 -22.20
CA LYS A 312 6.11 6.68 -21.48
C LYS A 312 5.16 7.40 -22.44
N LYS A 313 5.60 7.80 -23.65
CA LYS A 313 4.71 8.46 -24.61
C LYS A 313 3.67 7.50 -25.16
N GLN A 314 3.98 6.21 -25.28
CA GLN A 314 3.02 5.17 -25.68
C GLN A 314 1.99 4.94 -24.57
N ILE A 315 2.42 4.90 -23.31
CA ILE A 315 1.49 4.85 -22.16
C ILE A 315 0.56 6.07 -22.18
N CYS A 316 1.10 7.29 -22.33
CA CYS A 316 0.28 8.50 -22.40
C CYS A 316 -0.69 8.47 -23.58
N THR A 317 -0.31 7.89 -24.71
CA THR A 317 -1.18 7.74 -25.88
C THR A 317 -2.34 6.78 -25.59
N ALA A 318 -2.09 5.66 -24.92
CA ALA A 318 -3.12 4.73 -24.49
C ALA A 318 -4.09 5.36 -23.47
N LEU A 319 -3.56 6.11 -22.50
CA LEU A 319 -4.37 6.86 -21.54
C LEU A 319 -5.23 7.93 -22.25
N ALA A 320 -4.65 8.69 -23.16
CA ALA A 320 -5.31 9.78 -23.86
C ALA A 320 -6.52 9.34 -24.71
N ALA A 321 -6.60 8.07 -25.09
CA ALA A 321 -7.75 7.49 -25.78
C ALA A 321 -9.06 7.59 -24.96
N LEU A 322 -8.95 7.74 -23.63
CA LEU A 322 -10.07 7.86 -22.71
C LEU A 322 -10.50 9.31 -22.44
N LEU A 323 -9.83 10.32 -23.02
CA LEU A 323 -10.15 11.73 -22.75
C LEU A 323 -11.54 12.15 -23.21
N ASP A 324 -12.14 11.43 -24.17
CA ASP A 324 -13.49 11.68 -24.65
C ASP A 324 -14.55 10.87 -23.88
N ASP A 325 -14.13 9.96 -23.00
CA ASP A 325 -15.03 9.18 -22.16
C ASP A 325 -15.31 9.94 -20.86
N SER A 326 -16.55 10.41 -20.70
CA SER A 326 -16.97 11.17 -19.52
C SER A 326 -16.82 10.39 -18.21
N SER A 327 -16.78 9.05 -18.26
CA SER A 327 -16.60 8.21 -17.07
C SER A 327 -15.14 8.09 -16.61
N PHE A 328 -14.18 8.50 -17.46
CA PHE A 328 -12.75 8.30 -17.20
C PHE A 328 -11.90 9.56 -17.38
N ALA A 329 -12.40 10.57 -18.07
CA ALA A 329 -11.61 11.75 -18.40
C ALA A 329 -11.12 12.50 -17.13
N ASP A 330 -11.92 12.57 -16.06
CA ASP A 330 -11.55 13.19 -14.78
C ASP A 330 -10.40 12.45 -14.08
N VAL A 331 -10.30 11.14 -14.28
CA VAL A 331 -9.26 10.27 -13.72
C VAL A 331 -7.98 10.31 -14.56
N VAL A 332 -8.12 10.40 -15.90
CA VAL A 332 -7.00 10.34 -16.85
C VAL A 332 -6.28 11.68 -16.99
N ILE A 333 -6.99 12.81 -16.91
CA ILE A 333 -6.36 14.15 -17.00
C ILE A 333 -5.25 14.33 -15.94
N PRO A 334 -5.48 14.02 -14.64
CA PRO A 334 -4.42 14.02 -13.63
C PRO A 334 -3.24 13.10 -13.95
N ASP A 335 -3.49 11.95 -14.57
CA ASP A 335 -2.42 11.02 -14.95
C ASP A 335 -1.54 11.59 -16.05
N LEU A 336 -2.14 12.14 -17.12
CA LEU A 336 -1.40 12.82 -18.18
C LEU A 336 -0.62 14.01 -17.63
N SER A 337 -1.19 14.75 -16.68
CA SER A 337 -0.49 15.85 -16.00
C SER A 337 0.73 15.36 -15.20
N ARG A 338 0.59 14.24 -14.47
CA ARG A 338 1.69 13.64 -13.70
C ARG A 338 2.80 13.10 -14.59
N LEU A 339 2.45 12.61 -15.78
CA LEU A 339 3.38 12.13 -16.79
C LEU A 339 3.91 13.24 -17.69
N GLU A 340 3.58 14.49 -17.38
CA GLU A 340 4.01 15.69 -18.10
C GLU A 340 3.68 15.66 -19.59
N ASP A 341 2.58 14.98 -19.97
CA ASP A 341 2.13 14.91 -21.35
C ASP A 341 1.23 16.10 -21.70
N TRP A 342 1.83 17.16 -22.20
CA TRP A 342 1.20 18.45 -22.50
C TRP A 342 0.53 18.55 -23.87
N ARG A 343 0.57 17.47 -24.68
CA ARG A 343 0.02 17.45 -26.06
C ARG A 343 -1.48 17.75 -26.13
N HIS A 344 -2.19 17.63 -25.01
CA HIS A 344 -3.66 17.71 -24.95
C HIS A 344 -4.21 19.07 -24.53
N VAL A 345 -3.37 20.09 -24.31
CA VAL A 345 -3.82 21.45 -23.94
C VAL A 345 -4.96 21.95 -24.83
N PRO A 346 -4.87 21.96 -26.18
CA PRO A 346 -5.94 22.51 -27.01
C PRO A 346 -7.28 21.76 -26.86
N LYS A 347 -7.21 20.43 -26.72
CA LYS A 347 -8.38 19.57 -26.54
C LYS A 347 -9.07 19.83 -25.19
N LEU A 348 -8.29 19.91 -24.12
CA LEU A 348 -8.82 20.13 -22.77
C LEU A 348 -9.39 21.54 -22.59
N VAL A 349 -8.76 22.55 -23.18
CA VAL A 349 -9.31 23.92 -23.19
C VAL A 349 -10.63 23.98 -23.94
N LYS A 350 -10.70 23.36 -25.14
CA LYS A 350 -11.96 23.26 -25.88
C LYS A 350 -13.05 22.58 -25.04
N ARG A 351 -12.71 21.45 -24.39
CA ARG A 351 -13.65 20.73 -23.52
C ARG A 351 -14.09 21.58 -22.34
N PHE A 352 -13.20 22.34 -21.72
CA PHE A 352 -13.53 23.22 -20.59
C PHE A 352 -14.68 24.19 -20.91
N HIS A 353 -14.66 24.78 -22.12
CA HIS A 353 -15.68 25.71 -22.58
C HIS A 353 -16.98 25.01 -23.00
N SER A 354 -16.94 23.73 -23.35
CA SER A 354 -18.09 22.93 -23.77
C SER A 354 -18.54 21.91 -22.71
N ILE A 355 -18.27 22.18 -21.43
CA ILE A 355 -18.73 21.34 -20.31
C ILE A 355 -20.17 21.70 -19.99
N GLU A 356 -21.03 20.69 -20.02
CA GLU A 356 -22.43 20.79 -19.62
C GLU A 356 -22.58 20.88 -18.09
N PRO A 357 -23.71 21.37 -17.56
CA PRO A 357 -23.91 21.55 -16.11
C PRO A 357 -23.66 20.29 -15.26
N HIS A 358 -24.02 19.10 -15.77
CA HIS A 358 -23.83 17.83 -15.07
C HIS A 358 -22.37 17.30 -15.15
N GLU A 359 -21.52 17.92 -15.97
CA GLU A 359 -20.11 17.54 -16.17
C GLU A 359 -19.13 18.52 -15.49
N GLN A 360 -19.64 19.46 -14.69
CA GLN A 360 -18.80 20.51 -14.06
C GLN A 360 -17.63 19.99 -13.22
N TYR A 361 -17.73 18.75 -12.71
CA TYR A 361 -16.62 18.08 -12.00
C TYR A 361 -15.34 18.00 -12.85
N MET A 362 -15.45 17.99 -14.18
CA MET A 362 -14.34 17.96 -15.13
C MET A 362 -13.50 19.25 -15.17
N ARG A 363 -14.04 20.39 -14.74
CA ARG A 363 -13.32 21.68 -14.80
C ARG A 363 -12.10 21.71 -13.90
N LEU A 364 -12.20 21.11 -12.71
CA LEU A 364 -11.13 21.08 -11.73
C LEU A 364 -9.88 20.32 -12.21
N PRO A 365 -9.96 19.07 -12.71
CA PRO A 365 -8.81 18.37 -13.25
C PRO A 365 -8.21 19.08 -14.48
N ILE A 366 -9.03 19.68 -15.35
CA ILE A 366 -8.52 20.48 -16.50
C ILE A 366 -7.70 21.68 -16.01
N ILE A 367 -8.23 22.47 -15.06
CA ILE A 367 -7.50 23.61 -14.50
C ILE A 367 -6.19 23.14 -13.86
N ASN A 368 -6.20 22.06 -13.09
CA ASN A 368 -4.97 21.53 -12.47
C ASN A 368 -3.95 21.02 -13.49
N TYR A 369 -4.40 20.45 -14.61
CA TYR A 369 -3.52 20.07 -15.71
C TYR A 369 -2.86 21.31 -16.34
N LEU A 370 -3.66 22.35 -16.65
CA LEU A 370 -3.16 23.60 -17.22
C LEU A 370 -2.21 24.33 -16.26
N ARG A 371 -2.51 24.35 -14.95
CA ARG A 371 -1.66 24.95 -13.91
C ARG A 371 -0.28 24.30 -13.81
N ARG A 372 -0.18 23.00 -14.09
CA ARG A 372 1.08 22.24 -14.10
C ARG A 372 1.81 22.33 -15.44
N CYS A 373 1.11 22.65 -16.52
CA CYS A 373 1.68 22.71 -17.85
C CYS A 373 2.60 23.93 -17.98
N PRO A 374 3.88 23.76 -18.39
CA PRO A 374 4.83 24.86 -18.51
C PRO A 374 4.62 25.72 -19.78
N LEU A 375 3.78 25.26 -20.71
CA LEU A 375 3.55 25.93 -21.99
C LEU A 375 2.83 27.28 -21.81
N GLU A 376 3.24 28.28 -22.57
CA GLU A 376 2.64 29.62 -22.50
C GLU A 376 1.14 29.59 -22.88
N THR A 377 0.78 28.76 -23.86
CA THR A 377 -0.61 28.54 -24.26
C THR A 377 -1.49 28.02 -23.13
N ALA A 378 -0.93 27.28 -22.16
CA ALA A 378 -1.68 26.85 -20.97
C ALA A 378 -1.89 28.00 -19.99
N LYS A 379 -0.91 28.90 -19.83
CA LYS A 379 -1.04 30.10 -18.99
C LYS A 379 -2.10 31.06 -19.53
N GLU A 380 -2.09 31.29 -20.85
CA GLU A 380 -3.12 32.07 -21.53
C GLU A 380 -4.51 31.46 -21.33
N ALA A 381 -4.64 30.14 -21.53
CA ALA A 381 -5.90 29.45 -21.32
C ALA A 381 -6.39 29.53 -19.86
N LEU A 382 -5.50 29.51 -18.87
CA LEU A 382 -5.89 29.67 -17.46
C LEU A 382 -6.53 31.03 -17.16
N ILE A 383 -6.08 32.09 -17.82
CA ILE A 383 -6.68 33.43 -17.66
C ILE A 383 -8.15 33.39 -18.13
N GLU A 384 -8.41 32.74 -19.26
CA GLU A 384 -9.77 32.57 -19.78
C GLU A 384 -10.61 31.61 -18.92
N CYS A 385 -10.04 30.48 -18.49
CA CYS A 385 -10.71 29.56 -17.57
C CYS A 385 -11.14 30.26 -16.26
N LYS A 386 -10.29 31.15 -15.72
CA LYS A 386 -10.58 31.93 -14.52
C LYS A 386 -11.76 32.89 -14.70
N LYS A 387 -11.94 33.46 -15.90
CA LYS A 387 -13.10 34.31 -16.20
C LYS A 387 -14.40 33.51 -16.27
N VAL A 388 -14.35 32.31 -16.86
CA VAL A 388 -15.52 31.44 -17.06
C VAL A 388 -15.96 30.76 -15.75
N ASP A 389 -15.01 30.33 -14.92
CA ASP A 389 -15.30 29.63 -13.66
C ASP A 389 -14.30 30.03 -12.56
N PRO A 390 -14.48 31.22 -11.96
CA PRO A 390 -13.56 31.75 -10.94
C PRO A 390 -13.53 30.89 -9.67
N ASP A 391 -14.64 30.21 -9.34
CA ASP A 391 -14.74 29.41 -8.12
C ASP A 391 -13.99 28.09 -8.25
N THR A 392 -14.08 27.40 -9.40
CA THR A 392 -13.26 26.20 -9.65
C THR A 392 -11.78 26.54 -9.70
N TYR A 393 -11.42 27.67 -10.31
CA TYR A 393 -10.03 28.15 -10.30
C TYR A 393 -9.52 28.39 -8.87
N ARG A 394 -10.28 29.10 -8.04
CA ARG A 394 -9.92 29.34 -6.62
C ARG A 394 -9.79 28.04 -5.83
N ARG A 395 -10.70 27.08 -6.03
CA ARG A 395 -10.62 25.75 -5.40
C ARG A 395 -9.35 25.01 -5.79
N ALA A 396 -8.96 25.07 -7.06
CA ALA A 396 -7.72 24.48 -7.53
C ALA A 396 -6.50 25.05 -6.79
N GLU A 397 -6.42 26.38 -6.64
CA GLU A 397 -5.31 27.05 -5.93
C GLU A 397 -5.21 26.66 -4.46
N ILE A 398 -6.34 26.63 -3.75
CA ILE A 398 -6.38 26.38 -2.31
C ILE A 398 -6.11 24.90 -1.99
N ILE A 399 -6.77 23.99 -2.72
CA ILE A 399 -6.74 22.55 -2.40
C ILE A 399 -5.48 21.89 -2.96
N PHE A 400 -4.98 22.38 -4.09
CA PHE A 400 -3.82 21.82 -4.78
C PHE A 400 -2.76 22.90 -4.99
N PRO A 401 -2.05 23.31 -3.93
CA PRO A 401 -0.94 24.24 -4.06
C PRO A 401 0.15 23.61 -4.92
N LEU A 402 0.64 24.36 -5.90
CA LEU A 402 1.87 23.98 -6.61
C LEU A 402 3.05 24.22 -5.65
N PRO A 403 4.08 23.37 -5.66
CA PRO A 403 5.31 23.71 -4.97
C PRO A 403 5.84 25.04 -5.51
N PRO A 404 6.44 25.90 -4.65
CA PRO A 404 6.98 27.17 -5.10
C PRO A 404 7.96 26.94 -6.26
N ASN A 405 7.83 27.75 -7.32
CA ASN A 405 8.67 27.72 -8.50
C ASN A 405 10.14 27.86 -8.07
N ASP A 406 10.92 26.79 -8.18
CA ASP A 406 12.36 26.88 -8.12
C ASP A 406 12.96 26.22 -9.36
N SER A 407 13.58 27.06 -10.17
CA SER A 407 14.37 26.70 -11.36
C SER A 407 15.66 25.94 -11.01
N ASP A 408 15.76 25.32 -9.83
CA ASP A 408 16.96 24.65 -9.37
C ASP A 408 16.68 23.21 -8.93
N LYS A 409 16.97 22.30 -9.87
CA LYS A 409 17.56 20.96 -9.69
C LYS A 409 16.99 20.06 -8.57
N ARG A 410 16.43 18.94 -9.08
CA ARG A 410 16.11 17.66 -8.42
C ARG A 410 14.82 17.69 -7.60
N LEU A 411 13.73 17.39 -8.31
CA LEU A 411 12.47 16.88 -7.78
C LEU A 411 12.73 15.68 -6.87
N THR A 412 12.97 15.93 -5.58
CA THR A 412 12.78 14.90 -4.56
C THR A 412 11.29 14.84 -4.26
N TRP A 413 10.67 13.84 -4.86
CA TRP A 413 9.34 13.32 -4.58
C TRP A 413 9.04 13.28 -3.07
N ARG A 414 8.13 14.13 -2.60
CA ARG A 414 7.43 13.93 -1.33
C ARG A 414 5.94 14.17 -1.56
N VAL A 415 5.19 13.08 -1.52
CA VAL A 415 3.72 13.08 -1.46
C VAL A 415 3.31 13.81 -0.18
N GLY A 416 2.27 14.63 -0.30
CA GLY A 416 1.69 15.39 0.79
C GLY A 416 1.39 14.54 2.02
N LEU A 417 2.14 14.80 3.07
CA LEU A 417 1.78 14.63 4.48
C LEU A 417 2.69 15.57 5.28
N ASP A 418 2.72 16.85 4.91
CA ASP A 418 3.19 17.89 5.83
C ASP A 418 1.99 18.55 6.51
N ARG A 419 1.63 18.02 7.68
CA ARG A 419 0.65 18.63 8.59
C ARG A 419 1.26 19.73 9.47
N SER A 420 2.41 20.32 9.12
CA SER A 420 3.10 21.27 10.00
C SER A 420 2.99 22.76 9.62
N THR A 421 2.28 23.13 8.54
CA THR A 421 2.21 24.56 8.13
C THR A 421 0.83 25.22 8.19
N ALA A 422 -0.22 24.52 8.64
CA ALA A 422 -1.49 25.15 8.97
C ALA A 422 -1.57 25.41 10.49
N PHE A 423 -1.02 26.53 10.96
CA PHE A 423 -1.45 27.37 12.10
C PHE A 423 -0.30 28.27 12.58
N LYS A 424 -0.12 29.42 11.93
CA LYS A 424 0.44 30.62 12.57
C LYS A 424 -0.39 31.82 12.14
N ALA A 425 -1.45 32.09 12.89
CA ALA A 425 -2.11 33.38 12.85
C ALA A 425 -1.16 34.43 13.46
N PRO A 426 -1.00 35.62 12.86
CA PRO A 426 -0.24 36.69 13.47
C PRO A 426 -1.02 37.29 14.64
N LEU A 427 -0.43 37.23 15.83
CA LEU A 427 -0.86 38.02 16.98
C LEU A 427 -0.58 39.51 16.69
N SER A 428 -1.62 40.28 16.39
CA SER A 428 -1.59 41.74 16.55
C SER A 428 -2.39 42.12 17.80
N ARG A 429 -1.68 42.52 18.85
CA ARG A 429 -2.21 43.39 19.91
C ARG A 429 -2.40 44.80 19.33
N ASN A 430 -3.59 45.39 19.46
CA ASN A 430 -3.83 46.73 20.04
C ASN A 430 -5.25 47.25 19.80
N GLY A 431 -5.83 47.88 20.84
CA GLY A 431 -7.02 48.75 20.82
C GLY A 431 -8.22 48.14 21.55
N LEU A 432 -8.45 48.37 22.86
CA LEU A 432 -9.13 49.56 23.44
C LEU A 432 -10.42 49.87 22.65
N ILE A 433 -11.63 49.61 23.17
CA ILE A 433 -12.28 50.12 24.38
C ILE A 433 -13.24 49.05 24.93
#